data_AF-A0A9E8N6P2-F1
#
_entry.id   AF-A0A9E8N6P2-F1
#
_cell.length_a   1.000
_cell.length_b   1.000
_cell.length_c   1.000
_cell.angle_alpha   90.00
_cell.angle_beta   90.00
_cell.angle_gamma   90.00
#
_symmetry.space_group_name_H-M   'P 1'
#
loop_
_entity.id
_entity.type
_entity.pdbx_description
1 polymer ?
#
loop_
_entity_poly.entity_id
_entity_poly.type
_entity_poly.pdbx_seq_one_letter_code
_entity_poly.pdbx_strand_id
1 'polypeptide(L)'
;MDQSMTINQYLTINFDNQPIRFTLDGKVSVIDVIKVLCDPERPFTLWEKIKTKHPEILAHCEDYLFEKGEAIPVVDGKGWEKLWMLLPFYITC
;
A
#
# COMPACT_ATOMS: atom_id res chain seq x y z
N MET A 1 -16.63 -23.53 8.84
CA MET A 1 -16.02 -22.32 9.45
C MET A 1 -16.08 -21.26 8.37
N ASP A 2 -17.16 -20.47 8.36
CA ASP A 2 -17.37 -19.42 7.36
C ASP A 2 -16.51 -18.23 7.80
N GLN A 3 -15.30 -18.11 7.25
CA GLN A 3 -14.53 -16.89 7.36
C GLN A 3 -15.17 -15.88 6.40
N SER A 4 -16.26 -15.26 6.85
CA SER A 4 -16.80 -14.09 6.19
C SER A 4 -15.75 -12.99 6.29
N MET A 5 -14.90 -12.90 5.25
CA MET A 5 -13.91 -11.85 5.12
C MET A 5 -14.66 -10.52 5.09
N THR A 6 -14.61 -9.79 6.21
CA THR A 6 -15.35 -8.54 6.36
C THR A 6 -14.62 -7.48 5.57
N ILE A 7 -15.26 -6.99 4.50
CA ILE A 7 -14.75 -5.85 3.73
C ILE A 7 -14.81 -4.62 4.62
N ASN A 8 -13.69 -3.95 4.79
CA ASN A 8 -13.62 -2.74 5.59
C ASN A 8 -13.94 -1.51 4.74
N GLN A 9 -14.59 -0.52 5.35
CA GLN A 9 -14.84 0.77 4.70
C GLN A 9 -13.53 1.54 4.47
N TYR A 10 -13.49 2.39 3.46
CA TYR A 10 -12.31 3.17 3.11
C TYR A 10 -12.68 4.46 2.37
N LEU A 11 -11.72 5.38 2.31
CA LEU A 11 -11.78 6.60 1.53
C LEU A 11 -10.90 6.46 0.30
N THR A 12 -11.33 7.00 -0.84
CA THR A 12 -10.50 7.10 -2.05
C THR A 12 -10.20 8.57 -2.36
N ILE A 13 -8.93 8.88 -2.60
CA ILE A 13 -8.48 10.19 -3.07
C ILE A 13 -7.79 10.00 -4.43
N ASN A 14 -8.18 10.78 -5.43
CA ASN A 14 -7.58 10.71 -6.77
C ASN A 14 -6.35 11.62 -6.87
N PHE A 15 -5.21 11.05 -7.24
CA PHE A 15 -3.97 11.75 -7.55
C PHE A 15 -3.65 11.52 -9.04
N ASP A 16 -3.69 12.59 -9.84
CA ASP A 16 -3.49 12.52 -11.30
C ASP A 16 -4.33 11.41 -11.99
N ASN A 17 -5.63 11.39 -11.68
CA ASN A 17 -6.59 10.37 -12.10
C ASN A 17 -6.29 8.93 -11.65
N GLN A 18 -5.30 8.71 -10.76
CA GLN A 18 -5.07 7.43 -10.12
C GLN A 18 -5.64 7.43 -8.69
N PRO A 19 -6.54 6.49 -8.36
CA PRO A 19 -7.11 6.41 -7.02
C PRO A 19 -6.11 5.87 -6.00
N ILE A 20 -6.03 6.50 -4.84
CA ILE A 20 -5.33 6.02 -3.64
C ILE A 20 -6.35 5.76 -2.55
N ARG A 21 -6.36 4.53 -2.01
CA ARG A 21 -7.24 4.14 -0.91
C ARG A 21 -6.59 4.40 0.44
N PHE A 22 -7.41 4.91 1.36
CA PHE A 22 -7.08 5.18 2.75
C PHE A 22 -8.07 4.47 3.65
N THR A 23 -7.60 3.90 4.75
CA THR A 23 -8.47 3.43 5.82
C THR A 23 -9.15 4.62 6.51
N LEU A 24 -10.26 4.38 7.22
CA LEU A 24 -10.97 5.48 7.91
C LEU A 24 -10.18 6.09 9.06
N ASP A 25 -9.18 5.38 9.60
CA ASP A 25 -8.22 5.88 10.59
C ASP A 25 -6.97 6.52 9.96
N GLY A 26 -6.94 6.67 8.63
CA GLY A 26 -5.94 7.48 7.92
C GLY A 26 -4.69 6.74 7.45
N LYS A 27 -4.65 5.41 7.52
CA LYS A 27 -3.57 4.60 6.93
C LYS A 27 -3.73 4.55 5.42
N VAL A 28 -2.62 4.47 4.69
CA VAL A 28 -2.62 4.50 3.21
C VAL A 28 -2.21 3.16 2.61
N SER A 29 -2.86 2.75 1.51
CA SER A 29 -2.48 1.58 0.72
C SER A 29 -1.09 1.73 0.13
N VAL A 30 -0.18 0.82 0.50
CA VAL A 30 1.20 0.79 -0.04
C VAL A 30 1.18 0.50 -1.53
N ILE A 31 0.31 -0.40 -1.99
CA ILE A 31 0.21 -0.79 -3.39
C ILE A 31 -0.28 0.38 -4.25
N ASP A 32 -1.26 1.13 -3.77
CA ASP A 32 -1.79 2.28 -4.51
C ASP A 32 -0.73 3.37 -4.61
N VAL A 33 0.02 3.64 -3.53
CA VAL A 33 1.15 4.58 -3.53
C VAL A 33 2.22 4.18 -4.53
N ILE A 34 2.64 2.90 -4.54
CA ILE A 34 3.65 2.41 -5.49
C ILE A 34 3.16 2.56 -6.92
N LYS A 35 1.87 2.26 -7.17
CA LYS A 35 1.25 2.41 -8.48
C LYS A 35 1.29 3.86 -8.96
N VAL A 36 0.97 4.82 -8.09
CA VAL A 36 0.95 6.25 -8.44
C VAL A 36 2.36 6.82 -8.61
N LEU A 37 3.30 6.45 -7.75
CA LEU A 37 4.59 7.15 -7.65
C LEU A 37 5.76 6.46 -8.34
N CYS A 38 5.67 5.16 -8.66
CA CYS A 38 6.84 4.40 -9.11
C CYS A 38 6.56 3.54 -10.35
N ASP A 39 5.68 2.55 -10.23
CA ASP A 39 5.45 1.56 -11.28
C ASP A 39 3.94 1.30 -11.42
N PRO A 40 3.26 2.02 -12.33
CA PRO A 40 1.82 1.88 -12.51
C PRO A 40 1.42 0.50 -13.07
N GLU A 41 2.35 -0.18 -13.75
CA GLU A 41 2.10 -1.44 -14.43
C GLU A 41 2.30 -2.65 -13.50
N ARG A 42 3.25 -2.57 -12.55
CA ARG A 42 3.63 -3.71 -11.71
C ARG A 42 3.84 -3.36 -10.22
N PRO A 43 2.87 -2.72 -9.55
CA PRO A 43 3.06 -2.26 -8.18
C PRO A 43 3.30 -3.40 -7.18
N PHE A 44 2.66 -4.56 -7.37
CA PHE A 44 2.89 -5.74 -6.52
C PHE A 44 4.30 -6.33 -6.70
N THR A 45 4.82 -6.39 -7.93
CA THR A 45 6.18 -6.88 -8.18
C THR A 45 7.22 -5.97 -7.55
N LEU A 46 7.01 -4.65 -7.66
CA LEU A 46 7.87 -3.68 -6.99
C LEU A 46 7.76 -3.80 -5.46
N TRP A 47 6.56 -4.02 -4.92
CA TRP A 47 6.38 -4.26 -3.49
C TRP A 47 7.15 -5.49 -2.99
N GLU A 48 7.10 -6.62 -3.71
CA GLU A 48 7.90 -7.81 -3.36
C GLU A 48 9.40 -7.49 -3.33
N LYS A 49 9.89 -6.69 -4.28
CA LYS A 49 11.28 -6.26 -4.33
C LYS A 49 11.65 -5.35 -3.15
N ILE A 50 10.76 -4.45 -2.74
CA ILE A 50 10.95 -3.59 -1.56
C ILE A 50 11.02 -4.45 -0.30
N LYS A 51 10.05 -5.33 -0.07
CA LYS A 51 10.03 -6.24 1.11
C LYS A 51 11.28 -7.13 1.18
N THR A 52 11.74 -7.62 0.03
CA THR A 52 12.93 -8.49 -0.03
C THR A 52 14.21 -7.73 0.35
N LYS A 53 14.32 -6.47 -0.07
CA LYS A 53 15.53 -5.64 0.18
C LYS A 53 15.49 -4.88 1.51
N HIS A 54 14.30 -4.54 2.00
CA HIS A 54 14.05 -3.72 3.17
C HIS A 54 12.96 -4.36 4.05
N PRO A 55 13.19 -5.56 4.60
CA PRO A 55 12.17 -6.27 5.37
C PRO A 55 11.68 -5.52 6.61
N GLU A 56 12.45 -4.56 7.13
CA GLU A 56 12.08 -3.70 8.25
C GLU A 56 10.78 -2.90 8.01
N ILE A 57 10.42 -2.64 6.74
CA ILE A 57 9.17 -1.94 6.41
C ILE A 57 7.93 -2.73 6.87
N LEU A 58 8.03 -4.06 6.93
CA LEU A 58 6.92 -4.93 7.31
C LEU A 58 6.45 -4.70 8.74
N ALA A 59 7.33 -4.24 9.63
CA ALA A 59 6.97 -3.88 11.01
C ALA A 59 6.04 -2.65 11.08
N HIS A 60 5.88 -1.93 9.97
CA HIS A 60 5.02 -0.76 9.85
C HIS A 60 3.76 -1.03 9.01
N CYS A 61 3.59 -2.25 8.49
CA CYS A 61 2.47 -2.62 7.66
C CYS A 61 1.40 -3.36 8.47
N GLU A 62 0.15 -3.12 8.09
CA GLU A 62 -1.00 -3.91 8.52
C GLU A 62 -1.74 -4.41 7.28
N ASP A 63 -2.27 -5.62 7.36
CA ASP A 63 -3.10 -6.18 6.29
C ASP A 63 -4.51 -5.58 6.37
N TYR A 64 -4.98 -4.96 5.28
CA TYR A 64 -6.30 -4.36 5.20
C TYR A 64 -7.10 -4.87 4.01
N LEU A 65 -8.33 -5.31 4.28
CA LEU A 65 -9.21 -5.85 3.25
C LEU A 65 -10.16 -4.76 2.71
N PHE A 66 -9.74 -4.09 1.63
CA PHE A 66 -10.56 -3.09 0.94
C PHE A 66 -11.71 -3.68 0.11
N GLU A 67 -11.52 -4.88 -0.43
CA GLU A 67 -12.47 -5.57 -1.32
C GLU A 67 -12.41 -7.08 -1.09
N LYS A 68 -13.32 -7.86 -1.68
CA LYS A 68 -13.21 -9.33 -1.62
C LYS A 68 -11.92 -9.79 -2.29
N GLY A 69 -11.08 -10.52 -1.56
CA GLY A 69 -9.85 -11.09 -2.11
C GLY A 69 -8.70 -10.99 -1.13
N GLU A 70 -7.54 -10.60 -1.65
CA GLU A 70 -6.30 -10.52 -0.89
C GLU A 70 -6.23 -9.21 -0.09
N ALA A 71 -5.75 -9.29 1.15
CA ALA A 71 -5.51 -8.12 1.96
C ALA A 71 -4.36 -7.30 1.36
N ILE A 72 -4.50 -5.98 1.41
CA ILE A 72 -3.52 -5.03 0.91
C ILE A 72 -2.79 -4.41 2.10
N PRO A 73 -1.44 -4.33 2.06
CA PRO A 73 -0.69 -3.69 3.12
C PRO A 73 -1.01 -2.19 3.16
N VAL A 74 -1.32 -1.70 4.37
CA VAL A 74 -1.48 -0.28 4.67
C VAL A 74 -0.43 0.17 5.68
N VAL A 75 -0.07 1.45 5.64
CA VAL A 75 0.88 2.06 6.57
C VAL A 75 0.28 3.30 7.24
N ASP A 76 0.58 3.48 8.52
CA ASP A 76 0.27 4.71 9.26
C ASP A 76 1.26 5.84 8.91
N GLY A 77 1.20 6.97 9.61
CA GLY A 77 2.11 8.10 9.38
C GLY A 77 3.59 7.74 9.53
N LYS A 78 3.96 6.87 10.48
CA LYS A 78 5.36 6.45 10.67
C LYS A 78 5.80 5.48 9.57
N GLY A 79 4.92 4.56 9.20
CA GLY A 79 5.16 3.67 8.07
C GLY A 79 5.26 4.42 6.74
N TRP A 80 4.48 5.50 6.57
CA TRP A 80 4.60 6.42 5.45
C TRP A 80 5.98 7.10 5.40
N GLU A 81 6.48 7.63 6.52
CA GLU A 81 7.83 8.22 6.56
C GLU A 81 8.90 7.20 6.12
N LYS A 82 8.79 5.95 6.57
CA LYS A 82 9.68 4.87 6.15
C LYS A 82 9.55 4.56 4.66
N LEU A 83 8.33 4.41 4.17
CA LEU A 83 8.06 4.13 2.76
C LEU A 83 8.58 5.26 1.87
N TRP A 84 8.34 6.52 2.24
CA TRP A 84 8.78 7.72 1.54
C TRP A 84 10.30 7.81 1.41
N MET A 85 11.06 7.34 2.41
CA MET A 85 12.52 7.26 2.31
C MET A 85 12.99 6.16 1.32
N LEU A 86 12.19 5.12 1.10
CA LEU A 86 12.54 4.00 0.23
C LEU A 86 12.14 4.24 -1.23
N LEU A 87 10.94 4.76 -1.49
CA LEU A 87 10.38 4.90 -2.84
C LEU A 87 11.32 5.59 -3.87
N PRO A 88 12.08 6.65 -3.53
CA PRO A 88 12.98 7.31 -4.48
C PRO A 88 14.03 6.40 -5.12
N PHE A 89 14.42 5.30 -4.45
CA PHE A 89 15.36 4.32 -5.02
C PHE A 89 14.73 3.40 -6.08
N TYR A 90 13.43 3.51 -6.29
CA TYR A 90 12.63 2.66 -7.16
C TYR A 90 11.79 3.43 -8.18
N ILE A 91 11.82 4.75 -8.16
CA ILE A 91 11.21 5.58 -9.21
C ILE A 91 11.98 5.29 -10.50
N THR A 92 11.29 4.71 -11.47
CA THR A 92 11.83 4.51 -12.82
C THR A 92 11.39 5.69 -13.68
N CYS A 93 12.35 6.46 -14.20
CA CYS A 93 12.11 7.44 -15.26
C CYS A 93 11.82 6.76 -16.60
#